data_AF-A0A397JHE7-F1
#
_entry.id   AF-A0A397JHE7-F1
#
_cell.length_a   1.000
_cell.length_b   1.000
_cell.length_c   1.000
_cell.angle_alpha   90.00
_cell.angle_beta   90.00
_cell.angle_gamma   90.00
#
_symmetry.space_group_name_H-M   'P 1'
#
loop_
_entity.id
_entity.type
_entity.pdbx_description
1 polymer ?
#
loop_
_entity_poly.entity_id
_entity_poly.type
_entity_poly.pdbx_seq_one_letter_code
_entity_poly.pdbx_strand_id
1 'polypeptide(L)'
;MYRCSILPQKILYDSLSLGESNKKKRNKEDAKQLLGYFPILFAKNEKEKTSPEFKKLVRETFHKSLKFLLDSLFENENGIDYKINNRIIWFFPKISTIIGDWPEACTYSLTYKSASSNFPCHFCLVQKNDLIDTMQDQIILRNHENMMEHFNNNTGHSKAINEWADLFVILFRKKSDSKMKFPKFHSWIFHIVDTIREYGAINGYTTETYESLHKSYVKTPYRLSNKKGIEEQIMKTIRRKAIIKRRVTEELHKTPTALIYTSKLFEFKLLEASIFFEQQKKNLDLTENMIKGFAKFLECLDLFFDMLDIISAENCRIKIFGSVTLKNINILRATNKFQNRPWFSNIAIAMDDAELFEYQSDNGTCYAQTLLITEVILPNKSPFHLALVQWYDFKSKKTPFVYSCPLLKLVEIYNFIEIEAIEEIVHIVPRFDTKDEYFVNKFIF
;
A
#
# COMPACT_ATOMS: atom_id res chain seq x y z
N MET A 1 32.19 -0.92 9.52
CA MET A 1 30.92 -1.66 9.33
C MET A 1 29.75 -0.73 9.67
N TYR A 2 29.07 -0.21 8.66
CA TYR A 2 27.88 0.63 8.84
C TYR A 2 26.66 -0.29 9.00
N ARG A 3 25.81 -0.04 10.00
CA ARG A 3 24.59 -0.84 10.22
C ARG A 3 23.53 -0.38 9.22
N CYS A 4 23.32 -1.15 8.15
CA CYS A 4 22.15 -0.98 7.30
C CYS A 4 20.93 -1.53 8.05
N SER A 5 20.01 -0.67 8.45
CA SER A 5 18.81 -1.05 9.20
C SER A 5 17.61 -0.59 8.38
N ILE A 6 16.91 -1.51 7.72
CA ILE A 6 15.76 -1.16 6.88
C ILE A 6 14.55 -0.99 7.81
N LEU A 7 14.19 0.25 8.12
CA LEU A 7 12.97 0.58 8.87
C LEU A 7 11.88 1.03 7.88
N PRO A 8 10.73 0.35 7.80
CA PRO A 8 9.70 0.56 6.78
C PRO A 8 8.88 1.86 6.92
N GLN A 9 9.16 2.69 7.93
CA GLN A 9 8.68 4.08 7.93
C GLN A 9 9.51 4.99 7.00
N LYS A 10 10.67 4.52 6.51
CA LYS A 10 11.65 5.28 5.74
C LYS A 10 12.24 4.39 4.65
N ILE A 11 11.42 4.02 3.68
CA ILE A 11 11.84 3.39 2.42
C ILE A 11 11.39 4.32 1.30
N LEU A 12 12.31 4.79 0.46
CA LEU A 12 11.93 5.38 -0.82
C LEU A 12 11.62 4.24 -1.79
N TYR A 13 10.58 4.38 -2.58
CA TYR A 13 10.24 3.42 -3.62
C TYR A 13 10.13 4.16 -4.95
N ASP A 14 10.42 3.47 -6.05
CA ASP A 14 10.35 4.05 -7.38
C ASP A 14 9.27 3.37 -8.22
N SER A 15 8.63 4.13 -9.11
CA SER A 15 7.55 3.59 -9.94
C SER A 15 7.58 4.15 -11.36
N LEU A 16 7.35 3.31 -12.35
CA LEU A 16 7.23 3.70 -13.75
C LEU A 16 5.79 4.12 -14.07
N SER A 17 5.59 5.14 -14.91
CA SER A 17 4.27 5.61 -15.34
C SER A 17 4.26 5.99 -16.81
N LEU A 18 3.12 5.78 -17.49
CA LEU A 18 2.95 6.15 -18.90
C LEU A 18 2.87 7.67 -19.09
N GLY A 19 3.96 8.23 -19.61
CA GLY A 19 4.10 9.66 -19.93
C GLY A 19 3.15 10.17 -21.02
N GLU A 20 2.63 9.36 -21.92
CA GLU A 20 1.72 9.86 -22.99
C GLU A 20 0.24 9.89 -22.58
N SER A 21 -0.10 9.39 -21.38
CA SER A 21 -1.49 9.27 -20.96
C SER A 21 -2.06 10.57 -20.36
N ASN A 22 -3.36 10.83 -20.59
CA ASN A 22 -4.08 11.97 -20.03
C ASN A 22 -3.98 11.99 -18.49
N LYS A 23 -3.96 13.19 -17.88
CA LYS A 23 -3.76 13.39 -16.42
C LYS A 23 -4.67 12.53 -15.52
N LYS A 24 -5.95 12.37 -15.89
CA LYS A 24 -6.92 11.52 -15.18
C LYS A 24 -6.53 10.03 -15.19
N LYS A 25 -5.78 9.58 -16.19
CA LYS A 25 -5.30 8.20 -16.35
C LYS A 25 -3.98 7.97 -15.61
N ARG A 26 -3.03 8.92 -15.67
CA ARG A 26 -1.75 8.84 -14.94
C ARG A 26 -1.90 8.66 -13.43
N ASN A 27 -2.97 9.19 -12.84
CA ASN A 27 -3.20 9.14 -11.39
C ASN A 27 -3.83 7.82 -10.90
N LYS A 28 -4.15 6.88 -11.79
CA LYS A 28 -4.72 5.60 -11.38
C LYS A 28 -3.63 4.56 -11.09
N GLU A 29 -3.92 3.64 -10.18
CA GLU A 29 -3.00 2.56 -9.79
C GLU A 29 -2.60 1.67 -10.97
N ASP A 30 -3.53 1.40 -11.91
CA ASP A 30 -3.30 0.57 -13.11
C ASP A 30 -2.40 1.23 -14.17
N ALA A 31 -2.08 2.52 -14.02
CA ALA A 31 -1.20 3.27 -14.90
C ALA A 31 0.25 3.35 -14.39
N LYS A 32 0.56 2.68 -13.27
CA LYS A 32 1.87 2.73 -12.59
C LYS A 32 2.35 1.33 -12.17
N GLN A 33 3.65 1.09 -12.23
CA GLN A 33 4.26 -0.17 -11.77
C GLN A 33 5.41 0.12 -10.80
N LEU A 34 5.46 -0.59 -9.68
CA LEU A 34 6.55 -0.51 -8.70
C LEU A 34 7.82 -1.16 -9.29
N LEU A 35 8.93 -0.42 -9.30
CA LEU A 35 10.23 -0.89 -9.78
C LEU A 35 11.10 -1.47 -8.66
N GLY A 36 11.04 -0.89 -7.47
CA GLY A 36 11.83 -1.36 -6.33
C GLY A 36 11.94 -0.36 -5.19
N TYR A 37 12.83 -0.67 -4.25
CA TYR A 37 13.02 0.06 -2.99
C TYR A 37 14.46 0.55 -2.84
N PHE A 38 14.64 1.74 -2.26
CA PHE A 38 15.95 2.32 -1.97
C PHE A 38 16.38 2.09 -0.51
N PRO A 39 17.64 1.71 -0.25
CA PRO A 39 18.17 1.58 1.09
C PRO A 39 18.43 2.95 1.74
N ILE A 40 18.06 3.09 3.01
CA ILE A 40 18.34 4.31 3.81
C ILE A 40 19.39 3.99 4.88
N LEU A 41 20.49 4.74 4.85
CA LEU A 41 21.60 4.57 5.80
C LEU A 41 21.34 5.31 7.12
N PHE A 42 21.74 4.68 8.22
CA PHE A 42 21.65 5.25 9.57
C PHE A 42 23.04 5.60 10.11
N ALA A 43 23.19 6.82 10.59
CA ALA A 43 24.36 7.25 11.36
C ALA A 43 24.22 6.77 12.81
N LYS A 44 25.34 6.48 13.47
CA LYS A 44 25.38 6.10 14.89
C LYS A 44 25.13 7.30 15.80
N ASN A 45 25.49 8.51 15.38
CA ASN A 45 25.28 9.75 16.13
C ASN A 45 25.21 10.99 15.20
N GLU A 46 24.84 12.15 15.74
CA GLU A 46 24.71 13.42 14.99
C GLU A 46 26.06 13.93 14.42
N LYS A 47 27.19 13.62 15.09
CA LYS A 47 28.53 13.97 14.57
C LYS A 47 28.84 13.21 13.28
N GLU A 48 28.54 11.91 13.24
CA GLU A 48 28.72 11.09 12.05
C GLU A 48 27.75 11.53 10.95
N LYS A 49 26.49 11.81 11.28
CA LYS A 49 25.47 12.29 10.33
C LYS A 49 25.87 13.57 9.59
N THR A 50 26.60 14.45 10.26
CA THR A 50 27.08 15.73 9.69
C THR A 50 28.43 15.63 8.98
N SER A 51 29.17 14.52 9.16
CA SER A 51 30.49 14.30 8.57
C SER A 51 30.47 14.27 7.03
N PRO A 52 31.54 14.75 6.37
CA PRO A 52 31.72 14.64 4.93
C PRO A 52 31.68 13.18 4.44
N GLU A 53 32.27 12.25 5.19
CA GLU A 53 32.39 10.85 4.84
C GLU A 53 31.02 10.16 4.82
N PHE A 54 30.20 10.37 5.85
CA PHE A 54 28.83 9.82 5.88
C PHE A 54 27.96 10.44 4.79
N LYS A 55 28.10 11.75 4.55
CA LYS A 55 27.41 12.42 3.44
C LYS A 55 27.81 11.81 2.10
N LYS A 56 29.09 11.51 1.87
CA LYS A 56 29.59 10.84 0.65
C LYS A 56 29.03 9.42 0.53
N LEU A 57 29.04 8.65 1.61
CA LEU A 57 28.53 7.28 1.63
C LEU A 57 27.04 7.22 1.26
N VAL A 58 26.21 8.09 1.84
CA VAL A 58 24.77 8.19 1.49
C VAL A 58 24.59 8.46 -0.01
N ARG A 59 25.44 9.31 -0.60
CA ARG A 59 25.40 9.63 -2.03
C ARG A 59 25.76 8.43 -2.89
N GLU A 60 26.86 7.74 -2.56
CA GLU A 60 27.31 6.56 -3.29
C GLU A 60 26.30 5.42 -3.23
N THR A 61 25.71 5.17 -2.06
CA THR A 61 24.69 4.13 -1.89
C THR A 61 23.45 4.42 -2.70
N PHE A 62 22.98 5.67 -2.72
CA PHE A 62 21.82 6.07 -3.52
C PHE A 62 22.08 5.85 -5.02
N HIS A 63 23.19 6.34 -5.56
CA HIS A 63 23.50 6.20 -6.99
C HIS A 63 23.76 4.76 -7.41
N LYS A 64 24.44 3.95 -6.58
CA LYS A 64 24.64 2.52 -6.87
C LYS A 64 23.32 1.76 -6.90
N SER A 65 22.39 2.10 -5.99
CA SER A 65 21.06 1.48 -5.96
C SER A 65 20.21 1.90 -7.15
N LEU A 66 20.26 3.18 -7.52
CA LEU A 66 19.57 3.70 -8.71
C LEU A 66 20.10 3.05 -9.99
N LYS A 67 21.42 2.95 -10.12
CA LYS A 67 22.07 2.25 -11.22
C LYS A 67 21.56 0.81 -11.32
N PHE A 68 21.62 0.06 -10.23
CA PHE A 68 21.15 -1.33 -10.20
C PHE A 68 19.67 -1.49 -10.62
N LEU A 69 18.79 -0.58 -10.17
CA LEU A 69 17.37 -0.59 -10.56
C LEU A 69 17.18 -0.29 -12.05
N LEU A 70 17.93 0.67 -12.59
CA LEU A 70 17.80 1.10 -13.97
C LEU A 70 18.57 0.22 -14.96
N ASP A 71 19.61 -0.50 -14.54
CA ASP A 71 20.42 -1.37 -15.41
C ASP A 71 19.50 -2.36 -16.16
N SER A 72 18.53 -2.97 -15.46
CA SER A 72 17.52 -3.87 -16.04
C SER A 72 16.65 -3.23 -17.15
N LEU A 73 16.42 -1.92 -17.07
CA LEU A 73 15.63 -1.16 -18.06
C LEU A 73 16.47 -0.81 -19.29
N PHE A 74 17.79 -0.68 -19.13
CA PHE A 74 18.71 -0.33 -20.21
C PHE A 74 19.33 -1.54 -20.92
N GLU A 75 19.37 -2.71 -20.29
CA GLU A 75 19.81 -3.96 -20.92
C GLU A 75 18.84 -4.48 -21.98
N ASN A 76 17.58 -4.04 -21.97
CA ASN A 76 16.58 -4.36 -22.99
C ASN A 76 16.54 -3.32 -24.11
N GLU A 77 17.57 -3.29 -24.95
CA GLU A 77 17.64 -2.43 -26.14
C GLU A 77 16.48 -2.64 -27.13
N ASN A 78 15.77 -3.77 -27.02
CA ASN A 78 14.65 -4.18 -27.88
C ASN A 78 13.27 -3.88 -27.27
N GLY A 79 13.19 -3.02 -26.25
CA GLY A 79 11.93 -2.66 -25.59
C GLY A 79 11.51 -3.64 -24.51
N ILE A 80 10.48 -3.27 -23.75
CA ILE A 80 9.94 -4.02 -22.62
C ILE A 80 8.45 -4.26 -22.78
N ASP A 81 8.00 -5.43 -22.34
CA ASP A 81 6.59 -5.77 -22.22
C ASP A 81 6.03 -5.22 -20.91
N TYR A 82 5.04 -4.32 -21.00
CA TYR A 82 4.44 -3.66 -19.85
C TYR A 82 2.95 -3.98 -19.75
N LYS A 83 2.54 -4.58 -18.63
CA LYS A 83 1.19 -5.08 -18.46
C LYS A 83 0.28 -4.00 -17.85
N ILE A 84 -0.67 -3.49 -18.63
CA ILE A 84 -1.69 -2.52 -18.19
C ILE A 84 -3.08 -3.10 -18.43
N ASN A 85 -3.92 -3.14 -17.40
CA ASN A 85 -5.30 -3.66 -17.50
C ASN A 85 -5.38 -5.03 -18.21
N ASN A 86 -4.50 -5.96 -17.81
CA ASN A 86 -4.35 -7.29 -18.43
C ASN A 86 -3.98 -7.29 -19.91
N ARG A 87 -3.56 -6.17 -20.49
CA ARG A 87 -2.99 -6.08 -21.84
C ARG A 87 -1.50 -5.88 -21.73
N ILE A 88 -0.73 -6.69 -22.46
CA ILE A 88 0.69 -6.48 -22.63
C ILE A 88 0.85 -5.38 -23.68
N ILE A 89 1.51 -4.30 -23.30
CA ILE A 89 1.86 -3.20 -24.18
C ILE A 89 3.38 -3.20 -24.28
N TRP A 90 3.88 -3.53 -25.46
CA TRP A 90 5.29 -3.46 -25.75
C TRP A 90 5.68 -2.00 -26.00
N PHE A 91 6.73 -1.51 -25.33
CA PHE A 91 7.27 -0.18 -25.57
C PHE A 91 8.77 -0.08 -25.27
N PHE A 92 9.41 0.94 -25.82
CA PHE A 92 10.78 1.30 -25.45
C PHE A 92 10.79 2.19 -24.20
N PRO A 93 11.44 1.78 -23.10
CA PRO A 93 11.48 2.59 -21.89
C PRO A 93 12.30 3.85 -22.18
N LYS A 94 11.62 5.00 -22.18
CA LYS A 94 12.26 6.30 -22.30
C LYS A 94 12.04 7.08 -21.01
N ILE A 95 13.14 7.41 -20.33
CA ILE A 95 13.08 8.32 -19.18
C ILE A 95 12.78 9.71 -19.71
N SER A 96 11.51 10.12 -19.65
CA SER A 96 11.10 11.46 -20.11
C SER A 96 11.31 12.52 -19.03
N THR A 97 11.10 12.19 -17.75
CA THR A 97 11.06 13.15 -16.64
C THR A 97 11.18 12.43 -15.29
N ILE A 98 11.98 12.96 -14.36
CA ILE A 98 11.95 12.54 -12.94
C ILE A 98 10.80 13.30 -12.27
N ILE A 99 9.71 12.60 -11.94
CA ILE A 99 8.55 13.18 -11.27
C ILE A 99 8.67 12.93 -9.77
N GLY A 100 8.90 14.00 -9.01
CA GLY A 100 8.86 14.05 -7.55
C GLY A 100 8.53 15.48 -7.13
N ASP A 101 8.26 15.73 -5.85
CA ASP A 101 8.26 17.13 -5.42
C ASP A 101 9.65 17.72 -5.66
N TRP A 102 9.72 19.04 -5.82
CA TRP A 102 10.97 19.66 -6.21
C TRP A 102 12.14 19.38 -5.22
N PRO A 103 11.90 19.28 -3.90
CA PRO A 103 12.86 18.72 -2.94
C PRO A 103 13.32 17.27 -3.22
N GLU A 104 12.43 16.36 -3.62
CA GLU A 104 12.76 15.00 -4.04
C GLU A 104 13.60 15.01 -5.33
N ALA A 105 13.25 15.80 -6.34
CA ALA A 105 14.05 15.99 -7.55
C ALA A 105 15.47 16.52 -7.23
N CYS A 106 15.59 17.43 -6.28
CA CYS A 106 16.89 17.92 -5.78
C CYS A 106 17.65 16.87 -4.95
N THR A 107 16.96 15.87 -4.40
CA THR A 107 17.57 14.72 -3.73
C THR A 107 18.24 13.80 -4.75
N TYR A 108 17.64 13.58 -5.93
CA TYR A 108 18.26 12.81 -7.03
C TYR A 108 19.56 13.44 -7.54
N SER A 109 19.61 14.78 -7.62
CA SER A 109 20.82 15.53 -7.99
C SER A 109 21.76 15.80 -6.80
N LEU A 110 21.37 15.43 -5.57
CA LEU A 110 22.11 15.63 -4.32
C LEU A 110 22.53 17.08 -4.03
N THR A 111 21.89 18.04 -4.68
CA THR A 111 22.17 19.48 -4.58
C THR A 111 21.55 20.11 -3.34
N TYR A 112 20.47 19.51 -2.81
CA TYR A 112 19.72 20.03 -1.69
C TYR A 112 19.61 18.98 -0.57
N LYS A 113 19.88 19.36 0.69
CA LYS A 113 19.75 18.41 1.81
C LYS A 113 19.07 18.91 3.08
N SER A 114 18.70 20.19 3.22
CA SER A 114 18.09 20.68 4.47
C SER A 114 17.70 22.15 4.43
N ALA A 115 16.71 22.53 5.25
CA ALA A 115 16.48 23.92 5.68
C ALA A 115 17.68 24.55 6.45
N SER A 116 18.69 23.74 6.78
CA SER A 116 19.97 24.15 7.36
C SER A 116 21.08 24.36 6.32
N SER A 117 20.76 24.38 5.02
CA SER A 117 21.73 24.77 3.98
C SER A 117 22.04 26.26 4.06
N ASN A 118 23.29 26.64 3.76
CA ASN A 118 23.68 28.05 3.61
C ASN A 118 22.99 28.69 2.41
N PHE A 119 22.72 27.89 1.37
CA PHE A 119 22.01 28.28 0.15
C PHE A 119 20.79 27.36 -0.01
N PRO A 120 19.66 27.71 0.61
CA PRO A 120 18.54 26.79 0.71
C PRO A 120 17.51 26.95 -0.42
N CYS A 121 17.66 27.90 -1.35
CA CYS A 121 16.92 27.87 -2.61
C CYS A 121 17.78 27.25 -3.70
N HIS A 122 17.27 26.23 -4.40
CA HIS A 122 18.01 25.59 -5.50
C HIS A 122 17.80 26.31 -6.84
N PHE A 123 16.77 27.16 -6.98
CA PHE A 123 16.49 27.90 -8.21
C PHE A 123 17.48 29.05 -8.39
N CYS A 124 17.73 29.81 -7.32
CA CYS A 124 18.52 31.03 -7.37
C CYS A 124 19.74 31.04 -6.44
N LEU A 125 19.97 29.96 -5.68
CA LEU A 125 21.08 29.86 -4.71
C LEU A 125 21.14 31.05 -3.75
N VAL A 126 19.98 31.60 -3.33
CA VAL A 126 19.93 32.68 -2.34
C VAL A 126 20.49 32.23 -1.00
N GLN A 127 21.15 33.13 -0.28
CA GLN A 127 21.61 32.84 1.08
C GLN A 127 20.41 32.65 2.02
N LYS A 128 20.58 31.80 3.04
CA LYS A 128 19.54 31.55 4.06
C LYS A 128 19.00 32.83 4.70
N ASN A 129 19.87 33.81 4.92
CA ASN A 129 19.48 35.08 5.52
C ASN A 129 18.65 35.96 4.58
N ASP A 130 18.68 35.72 3.27
CA ASP A 130 18.07 36.57 2.25
C ASP A 130 16.87 35.89 1.58
N LEU A 131 16.36 34.79 2.17
CA LEU A 131 15.21 34.03 1.66
C LEU A 131 13.93 34.88 1.51
N ILE A 132 13.79 35.95 2.29
CA ILE A 132 12.73 36.94 2.15
C ILE A 132 13.38 38.30 2.27
N ASP A 133 13.40 39.03 1.16
CA ASP A 133 13.83 40.43 1.09
C ASP A 133 12.66 41.38 0.76
N THR A 134 11.42 40.86 0.70
CA THR A 134 10.22 41.66 0.50
C THR A 134 9.85 42.33 1.82
N MET A 135 10.44 43.49 2.09
CA MET A 135 9.92 44.44 3.07
C MET A 135 9.44 45.68 2.34
N GLN A 136 8.16 45.71 2.01
CA GLN A 136 7.45 46.97 1.79
C GLN A 136 6.66 47.28 3.05
N ASP A 137 7.08 48.32 3.78
CA ASP A 137 6.43 48.78 5.02
C ASP A 137 5.03 49.36 4.77
N GLN A 138 4.61 49.49 3.51
CA GLN A 138 3.31 49.98 3.09
C GLN A 138 2.67 49.01 2.09
N ILE A 139 1.63 48.33 2.53
CA ILE A 139 0.78 47.50 1.67
C ILE A 139 -0.29 48.41 1.06
N ILE A 140 -0.18 48.66 -0.25
CA ILE A 140 -1.20 49.41 -0.99
C ILE A 140 -2.37 48.46 -1.26
N LEU A 141 -3.55 48.78 -0.74
CA LEU A 141 -4.77 48.00 -0.97
C LEU A 141 -5.21 48.07 -2.44
N ARG A 142 -5.69 46.95 -2.97
CA ARG A 142 -6.23 46.89 -4.34
C ARG A 142 -7.49 47.74 -4.47
N ASN A 143 -7.54 48.56 -5.50
CA ASN A 143 -8.71 49.28 -5.95
C ASN A 143 -8.86 49.13 -7.47
N HIS A 144 -9.96 49.61 -8.04
CA HIS A 144 -10.24 49.40 -9.46
C HIS A 144 -9.18 50.03 -10.37
N GLU A 145 -8.71 51.23 -10.04
CA GLU A 145 -7.74 52.01 -10.81
C GLU A 145 -6.37 51.34 -10.81
N ASN A 146 -5.85 50.94 -9.65
CA ASN A 146 -4.54 50.31 -9.55
C ASN A 146 -4.52 48.91 -10.18
N MET A 147 -5.61 48.16 -10.13
CA MET A 147 -5.70 46.86 -10.81
C MET A 147 -5.77 46.98 -12.33
N MET A 148 -6.40 48.04 -12.84
CA MET A 148 -6.42 48.34 -14.28
C MET A 148 -5.03 48.66 -14.81
N GLU A 149 -4.27 49.46 -14.05
CA GLU A 149 -2.89 49.82 -14.39
C GLU A 149 -1.96 48.59 -14.44
N HIS A 150 -2.09 47.66 -13.47
CA HIS A 150 -1.31 46.41 -13.48
C HIS A 150 -1.74 45.41 -14.54
N PHE A 151 -3.01 45.41 -14.92
CA PHE A 151 -3.49 44.62 -16.05
C PHE A 151 -2.87 45.11 -17.36
N ASN A 152 -2.90 46.42 -17.60
CA ASN A 152 -2.29 47.04 -18.78
C ASN A 152 -0.77 46.84 -18.85
N ASN A 153 -0.10 46.78 -17.69
CA ASN A 153 1.34 46.56 -17.60
C ASN A 153 1.75 45.07 -17.54
N ASN A 154 0.82 44.12 -17.63
CA ASN A 154 1.06 42.67 -17.47
C ASN A 154 1.73 42.25 -16.14
N THR A 155 1.70 43.09 -15.10
CA THR A 155 2.33 42.82 -13.78
C THR A 155 1.35 42.32 -12.72
N GLY A 156 0.06 42.17 -13.06
CA GLY A 156 -1.00 41.83 -12.09
C GLY A 156 -0.77 40.54 -11.29
N HIS A 157 -0.16 39.52 -11.90
CA HIS A 157 0.11 38.24 -11.23
C HIS A 157 1.19 38.32 -10.15
N SER A 158 2.34 38.93 -10.47
CA SER A 158 3.45 39.09 -9.53
C SER A 158 3.06 40.00 -8.36
N LYS A 159 2.31 41.08 -8.64
CA LYS A 159 1.83 41.96 -7.57
C LYS A 159 0.87 41.25 -6.63
N ALA A 160 0.01 40.37 -7.16
CA ALA A 160 -0.97 39.70 -6.33
C ALA A 160 -0.36 38.71 -5.33
N ILE A 161 0.72 38.04 -5.73
CA ILE A 161 1.51 37.13 -4.90
C ILE A 161 2.29 37.93 -3.84
N ASN A 162 2.93 39.03 -4.25
CA ASN A 162 3.75 39.85 -3.36
C ASN A 162 2.90 40.51 -2.26
N GLU A 163 1.75 41.09 -2.58
CA GLU A 163 0.88 41.72 -1.57
C GLU A 163 0.36 40.70 -0.53
N TRP A 164 -0.02 39.50 -0.98
CA TRP A 164 -0.43 38.44 -0.07
C TRP A 164 0.74 37.96 0.79
N ALA A 165 1.92 37.81 0.19
CA ALA A 165 3.13 37.41 0.89
C ALA A 165 3.51 38.42 1.97
N ASP A 166 3.44 39.72 1.67
CA ASP A 166 3.74 40.79 2.61
C ASP A 166 2.75 40.80 3.78
N LEU A 167 1.44 40.68 3.51
CA LEU A 167 0.43 40.50 4.57
C LEU A 167 0.72 39.28 5.45
N PHE A 168 1.05 38.15 4.81
CA PHE A 168 1.35 36.90 5.50
C PHE A 168 2.60 37.04 6.39
N VAL A 169 3.67 37.67 5.90
CA VAL A 169 4.88 37.93 6.68
C VAL A 169 4.57 38.88 7.85
N ILE A 170 3.85 39.98 7.64
CA ILE A 170 3.51 40.92 8.71
C ILE A 170 2.75 40.23 9.84
N LEU A 171 1.75 39.41 9.51
CA LEU A 171 0.88 38.73 10.47
C LEU A 171 1.64 37.65 11.28
N PHE A 172 2.54 36.91 10.64
CA PHE A 172 3.12 35.70 11.23
C PHE A 172 4.60 35.81 11.60
N ARG A 173 5.33 36.86 11.20
CA ARG A 173 6.77 37.04 11.52
C ARG A 173 7.08 37.00 13.02
N LYS A 174 6.20 37.56 13.86
CA LYS A 174 6.36 37.57 15.33
C LYS A 174 6.13 36.20 15.97
N LYS A 175 5.45 35.29 15.25
CA LYS A 175 5.12 33.93 15.69
C LYS A 175 6.05 32.87 15.10
N SER A 176 7.05 33.28 14.31
CA SER A 176 7.96 32.39 13.59
C SER A 176 9.39 32.69 13.97
N ASP A 177 10.10 31.70 14.53
CA ASP A 177 11.51 31.83 14.91
C ASP A 177 12.42 32.11 13.71
N SER A 178 12.04 31.61 12.53
CA SER A 178 12.73 31.89 11.27
C SER A 178 12.31 33.23 10.64
N LYS A 179 11.39 33.98 11.25
CA LYS A 179 10.78 35.19 10.69
C LYS A 179 10.22 34.93 9.29
N MET A 180 9.62 33.75 9.10
CA MET A 180 9.11 33.22 7.83
C MET A 180 10.18 32.90 6.77
N LYS A 181 11.48 33.02 7.05
CA LYS A 181 12.57 32.70 6.11
C LYS A 181 12.73 31.19 5.93
N PHE A 182 11.84 30.57 5.16
CA PHE A 182 11.92 29.17 4.80
C PHE A 182 11.79 28.94 3.28
N PRO A 183 12.46 27.92 2.73
CA PRO A 183 12.62 27.75 1.28
C PRO A 183 11.32 27.58 0.50
N LYS A 184 10.32 26.92 1.09
CA LYS A 184 9.02 26.72 0.44
C LYS A 184 8.31 28.05 0.17
N PHE A 185 8.41 29.01 1.10
CA PHE A 185 7.78 30.32 0.93
C PHE A 185 8.52 31.17 -0.10
N HIS A 186 9.86 31.16 -0.07
CA HIS A 186 10.68 31.79 -1.09
C HIS A 186 10.37 31.25 -2.50
N SER A 187 10.34 29.93 -2.66
CA SER A 187 10.01 29.29 -3.94
C SER A 187 8.62 29.65 -4.43
N TRP A 188 7.65 29.78 -3.53
CA TRP A 188 6.30 30.16 -3.89
C TRP A 188 6.20 31.62 -4.34
N ILE A 189 6.92 32.55 -3.70
CA ILE A 189 6.92 33.97 -4.08
C ILE A 189 7.63 34.16 -5.43
N PHE A 190 8.84 33.63 -5.57
CA PHE A 190 9.75 34.02 -6.64
C PHE A 190 9.74 33.11 -7.86
N HIS A 191 9.28 31.85 -7.74
CA HIS A 191 9.45 30.86 -8.81
C HIS A 191 8.13 30.23 -9.28
N ILE A 192 7.01 30.47 -8.58
CA ILE A 192 5.75 29.79 -8.90
C ILE A 192 5.18 30.18 -10.27
N VAL A 193 5.32 31.46 -10.65
CA VAL A 193 4.81 31.97 -11.93
C VAL A 193 5.59 31.36 -13.09
N ASP A 194 6.92 31.33 -12.99
CA ASP A 194 7.78 30.74 -14.01
C ASP A 194 7.57 29.23 -14.10
N THR A 195 7.41 28.55 -12.96
CA THR A 195 7.06 27.12 -12.90
C THR A 195 5.74 26.83 -13.62
N ILE A 196 4.70 27.65 -13.41
CA ILE A 196 3.41 27.48 -14.09
C ILE A 196 3.53 27.73 -15.60
N ARG A 197 4.33 28.72 -16.02
CA ARG A 197 4.55 29.03 -17.44
C ARG A 197 5.28 27.90 -18.17
N GLU A 198 6.30 27.32 -17.54
CA GLU A 198 7.12 26.27 -18.14
C GLU A 198 6.44 24.89 -18.11
N TYR A 199 5.83 24.52 -16.97
CA TYR A 199 5.39 23.14 -16.72
C TYR A 199 3.86 23.00 -16.64
N GLY A 200 3.12 24.11 -16.65
CA GLY A 200 1.67 24.11 -16.49
C GLY A 200 1.21 24.04 -15.03
N ALA A 201 -0.03 23.59 -14.81
CA ALA A 201 -0.65 23.64 -13.48
C ALA A 201 0.10 22.76 -12.44
N ILE A 202 0.34 23.31 -11.25
CA ILE A 202 1.14 22.72 -10.16
C ILE A 202 0.64 21.33 -9.74
N ASN A 203 -0.67 21.10 -9.80
CA ASN A 203 -1.29 19.80 -9.53
C ASN A 203 -0.90 18.70 -10.54
N GLY A 204 -0.06 19.00 -11.54
CA GLY A 204 0.50 18.04 -12.50
C GLY A 204 1.70 17.25 -11.99
N TYR A 205 2.40 17.74 -10.97
CA TYR A 205 3.65 17.15 -10.46
C TYR A 205 3.64 17.03 -8.92
N THR A 206 2.47 16.84 -8.30
CA THR A 206 2.36 16.64 -6.85
C THR A 206 2.74 15.22 -6.42
N THR A 207 3.24 15.08 -5.20
CA THR A 207 3.59 13.78 -4.59
C THR A 207 2.38 13.00 -4.08
N GLU A 208 1.18 13.59 -4.08
CA GLU A 208 -0.03 12.97 -3.51
C GLU A 208 -0.31 11.56 -4.02
N THR A 209 -0.08 11.32 -5.32
CA THR A 209 -0.25 9.99 -5.89
C THR A 209 0.80 9.02 -5.34
N TYR A 210 2.03 9.47 -5.19
CA TYR A 210 3.10 8.66 -4.60
C TYR A 210 2.80 8.39 -3.12
N GLU A 211 2.51 9.41 -2.32
CA GLU A 211 2.14 9.24 -0.91
C GLU A 211 0.99 8.25 -0.71
N SER A 212 -0.02 8.30 -1.59
CA SER A 212 -1.11 7.33 -1.64
C SER A 212 -0.61 5.91 -1.92
N LEU A 213 0.20 5.70 -2.96
CA LEU A 213 0.77 4.39 -3.29
C LEU A 213 1.64 3.83 -2.15
N HIS A 214 2.47 4.67 -1.53
CA HIS A 214 3.29 4.27 -0.39
C HIS A 214 2.43 3.79 0.80
N LYS A 215 1.31 4.47 1.03
CA LYS A 215 0.34 4.05 2.05
C LYS A 215 -0.23 2.66 1.71
N SER A 216 -0.68 2.48 0.48
CA SER A 216 -1.34 1.25 0.00
C SER A 216 -0.39 0.05 -0.06
N TYR A 217 0.80 0.21 -0.63
CA TYR A 217 1.71 -0.90 -0.94
C TYR A 217 2.77 -1.13 0.14
N VAL A 218 3.10 -0.14 0.97
CA VAL A 218 4.17 -0.31 1.97
C VAL A 218 3.61 -0.23 3.38
N LYS A 219 2.95 0.87 3.76
CA LYS A 219 2.52 1.06 5.15
C LYS A 219 1.47 0.05 5.58
N THR A 220 0.46 -0.21 4.75
CA THR A 220 -0.63 -1.13 5.09
C THR A 220 -0.15 -2.59 5.19
N PRO A 221 0.52 -3.17 4.17
CA PRO A 221 1.12 -4.50 4.28
C PRO A 221 2.14 -4.63 5.42
N TYR A 222 2.93 -3.58 5.65
CA TYR A 222 3.84 -3.56 6.79
C TYR A 222 3.08 -3.70 8.11
N ARG A 223 2.01 -2.91 8.33
CA ARG A 223 1.20 -2.96 9.57
C ARG A 223 0.69 -4.38 9.85
N LEU A 224 0.28 -5.08 8.82
CA LEU A 224 -0.22 -6.46 8.87
C LEU A 224 0.84 -7.51 9.18
N SER A 225 2.10 -7.22 8.84
CA SER A 225 3.21 -8.14 9.11
C SER A 225 3.54 -8.23 10.61
N ASN A 226 4.05 -9.40 11.02
CA ASN A 226 4.59 -9.61 12.36
C ASN A 226 6.02 -9.05 12.56
N LYS A 227 6.49 -8.23 11.60
CA LYS A 227 7.78 -7.51 11.62
C LYS A 227 9.04 -8.37 11.48
N LYS A 228 8.91 -9.67 11.18
CA LYS A 228 10.06 -10.56 10.89
C LYS A 228 10.14 -10.86 9.39
N GLY A 229 11.30 -10.67 8.75
CA GLY A 229 11.41 -10.91 7.29
C GLY A 229 10.43 -10.05 6.49
N ILE A 230 10.40 -8.75 6.80
CA ILE A 230 9.34 -7.79 6.42
C ILE A 230 9.12 -7.74 4.90
N GLU A 231 10.18 -7.73 4.10
CA GLU A 231 10.12 -7.59 2.65
C GLU A 231 9.31 -8.72 2.01
N GLU A 232 9.58 -9.96 2.40
CA GLU A 232 8.87 -11.13 1.87
C GLU A 232 7.40 -11.13 2.30
N GLN A 233 7.08 -10.66 3.51
CA GLN A 233 5.69 -10.53 3.96
C GLN A 233 4.92 -9.45 3.22
N ILE A 234 5.52 -8.27 3.03
CA ILE A 234 4.90 -7.16 2.28
C ILE A 234 4.57 -7.62 0.85
N MET A 235 5.53 -8.24 0.16
CA MET A 235 5.33 -8.74 -1.20
C MET A 235 4.22 -9.81 -1.25
N LYS A 236 4.22 -10.77 -0.32
CA LYS A 236 3.16 -11.79 -0.21
C LYS A 236 1.77 -11.17 0.01
N THR A 237 1.67 -10.16 0.87
CA THR A 237 0.39 -9.49 1.16
C THR A 237 -0.12 -8.69 -0.04
N ILE A 238 0.75 -7.93 -0.73
CA ILE A 238 0.35 -7.16 -1.94
C ILE A 238 -0.18 -8.10 -3.02
N ARG A 239 0.53 -9.21 -3.27
CA ARG A 239 0.15 -10.20 -4.29
C ARG A 239 -1.19 -10.86 -3.97
N ARG A 240 -1.39 -11.32 -2.74
CA ARG A 240 -2.68 -11.89 -2.31
C ARG A 240 -3.84 -10.89 -2.43
N LYS A 241 -3.61 -9.60 -2.18
CA LYS A 241 -4.62 -8.57 -2.43
C LYS A 241 -4.95 -8.45 -3.93
N ALA A 242 -3.97 -8.56 -4.81
CA ALA A 242 -4.19 -8.55 -6.25
C ALA A 242 -5.03 -9.76 -6.72
N ILE A 243 -4.73 -10.96 -6.18
CA ILE A 243 -5.53 -12.19 -6.41
C ILE A 243 -6.99 -11.97 -6.03
N ILE A 244 -7.25 -11.45 -4.82
CA ILE A 244 -8.62 -11.23 -4.32
C ILE A 244 -9.34 -10.20 -5.20
N LYS A 245 -8.72 -9.04 -5.45
CA LYS A 245 -9.33 -7.95 -6.22
C LYS A 245 -9.73 -8.41 -7.63
N ARG A 246 -8.88 -9.21 -8.28
CA ARG A 246 -9.14 -9.69 -9.65
C ARG A 246 -10.28 -10.71 -9.72
N ARG A 247 -10.35 -11.67 -8.78
CA ARG A 247 -11.48 -12.62 -8.72
C ARG A 247 -12.81 -11.90 -8.47
N VAL A 248 -12.83 -10.93 -7.55
CA VAL A 248 -14.03 -10.10 -7.34
C VAL A 248 -14.41 -9.31 -8.60
N THR A 249 -13.42 -8.83 -9.37
CA THR A 249 -13.66 -8.08 -10.61
C THR A 249 -14.13 -8.98 -11.77
N GLU A 250 -13.64 -10.21 -11.85
CA GLU A 250 -14.07 -11.21 -12.85
C GLU A 250 -15.47 -11.78 -12.53
N GLU A 251 -15.89 -11.77 -11.26
CA GLU A 251 -17.20 -12.29 -10.82
C GLU A 251 -18.30 -11.24 -10.60
N LEU A 252 -17.98 -9.94 -10.71
CA LEU A 252 -18.96 -8.83 -10.77
C LEU A 252 -19.98 -8.95 -11.92
N HIS A 253 -19.78 -9.89 -12.85
CA HIS A 253 -20.67 -10.22 -13.96
C HIS A 253 -21.41 -11.56 -13.84
N LYS A 254 -21.30 -12.28 -12.71
CA LYS A 254 -22.04 -13.53 -12.46
C LYS A 254 -23.22 -13.32 -11.51
N THR A 255 -24.30 -14.05 -11.74
CA THR A 255 -25.43 -14.15 -10.81
C THR A 255 -24.96 -14.82 -9.51
N PRO A 256 -25.23 -14.26 -8.33
CA PRO A 256 -24.86 -14.86 -7.05
C PRO A 256 -25.43 -16.28 -6.95
N THR A 257 -24.60 -17.27 -6.68
CA THR A 257 -25.10 -18.64 -6.48
C THR A 257 -25.66 -18.75 -5.07
N ALA A 258 -26.89 -19.27 -4.92
CA ALA A 258 -27.50 -19.41 -3.61
C ALA A 258 -26.70 -20.40 -2.74
N LEU A 259 -25.97 -19.88 -1.75
CA LEU A 259 -25.27 -20.68 -0.75
C LEU A 259 -26.25 -21.16 0.33
N ILE A 260 -26.15 -22.43 0.71
CA ILE A 260 -27.00 -23.03 1.75
C ILE A 260 -26.23 -22.99 3.08
N TYR A 261 -26.72 -22.18 4.02
CA TYR A 261 -26.20 -22.10 5.39
C TYR A 261 -27.07 -22.92 6.34
N THR A 262 -26.45 -23.75 7.17
CA THR A 262 -27.17 -24.71 8.04
C THR A 262 -26.97 -24.47 9.53
N SER A 263 -26.12 -23.52 9.95
CA SER A 263 -25.87 -23.27 11.39
C SER A 263 -25.48 -21.82 11.68
N LYS A 264 -26.45 -20.92 11.84
CA LYS A 264 -26.17 -19.54 12.27
C LYS A 264 -25.70 -19.55 13.73
N LEU A 265 -24.48 -19.08 13.97
CA LEU A 265 -23.88 -19.02 15.31
C LEU A 265 -24.13 -17.67 15.95
N PHE A 266 -23.90 -16.58 15.21
CA PHE A 266 -23.99 -15.21 15.72
C PHE A 266 -24.56 -14.26 14.69
N GLU A 267 -25.19 -13.18 15.17
CA GLU A 267 -25.67 -12.07 14.37
C GLU A 267 -25.54 -10.78 15.18
N PHE A 268 -24.89 -9.76 14.60
CA PHE A 268 -24.65 -8.47 15.27
C PHE A 268 -24.45 -7.36 14.24
N LYS A 269 -24.54 -6.11 14.67
CA LYS A 269 -24.19 -4.95 13.84
C LYS A 269 -22.67 -4.73 13.86
N LEU A 270 -22.10 -4.29 12.74
CA LEU A 270 -20.66 -4.00 12.66
C LEU A 270 -20.19 -2.99 13.73
N LEU A 271 -21.02 -1.99 14.05
CA LEU A 271 -20.73 -1.00 15.10
C LEU A 271 -20.59 -1.62 16.51
N GLU A 272 -21.21 -2.76 16.74
CA GLU A 272 -21.20 -3.49 18.02
C GLU A 272 -20.16 -4.61 18.04
N ALA A 273 -19.44 -4.83 16.93
CA ALA A 273 -18.54 -5.96 16.76
C ALA A 273 -17.41 -5.99 17.80
N SER A 274 -16.80 -4.83 18.11
CA SER A 274 -15.73 -4.74 19.12
C SER A 274 -16.22 -5.18 20.51
N ILE A 275 -17.38 -4.69 20.92
CA ILE A 275 -18.02 -5.05 22.19
C ILE A 275 -18.37 -6.54 22.19
N PHE A 276 -18.96 -7.02 21.10
CA PHE A 276 -19.33 -8.42 20.94
C PHE A 276 -18.10 -9.34 21.08
N PHE A 277 -16.98 -9.05 20.42
CA PHE A 277 -15.78 -9.86 20.51
C PHE A 277 -15.16 -9.86 21.91
N GLU A 278 -15.17 -8.72 22.63
CA GLU A 278 -14.71 -8.67 24.02
C GLU A 278 -15.60 -9.51 24.95
N GLN A 279 -16.92 -9.53 24.74
CA GLN A 279 -17.82 -10.40 25.49
C GLN A 279 -17.53 -11.88 25.23
N GLN A 280 -17.27 -12.23 23.97
CA GLN A 280 -16.97 -13.60 23.58
C GLN A 280 -15.65 -14.12 24.19
N LYS A 281 -14.65 -13.28 24.48
CA LYS A 281 -13.41 -13.74 25.14
C LYS A 281 -13.63 -14.43 26.50
N LYS A 282 -14.74 -14.15 27.18
CA LYS A 282 -15.09 -14.78 28.47
C LYS A 282 -15.75 -16.16 28.30
N ASN A 283 -16.08 -16.55 27.07
CA ASN A 283 -16.75 -17.79 26.76
C ASN A 283 -15.72 -18.94 26.67
N LEU A 284 -15.80 -19.87 27.64
CA LEU A 284 -14.91 -21.02 27.73
C LEU A 284 -15.13 -22.06 26.61
N ASP A 285 -16.25 -22.00 25.90
CA ASP A 285 -16.56 -22.91 24.79
C ASP A 285 -15.90 -22.49 23.45
N LEU A 286 -15.16 -21.38 23.41
CA LEU A 286 -14.51 -20.92 22.19
C LEU A 286 -13.17 -21.63 21.97
N THR A 287 -12.97 -22.07 20.73
CA THR A 287 -11.71 -22.67 20.30
C THR A 287 -10.67 -21.61 19.98
N GLU A 288 -9.40 -22.00 20.00
CA GLU A 288 -8.28 -21.12 19.62
C GLU A 288 -8.46 -20.52 18.22
N ASN A 289 -8.97 -21.30 17.25
CA ASN A 289 -9.22 -20.83 15.89
C ASN A 289 -10.29 -19.74 15.83
N MET A 290 -11.39 -19.90 16.58
CA MET A 290 -12.44 -18.89 16.63
C MET A 290 -11.98 -17.62 17.33
N ILE A 291 -11.18 -17.76 18.41
CA ILE A 291 -10.56 -16.63 19.12
C ILE A 291 -9.62 -15.86 18.18
N LYS A 292 -8.75 -16.56 17.44
CA LYS A 292 -7.89 -15.96 16.39
C LYS A 292 -8.74 -15.25 15.34
N GLY A 293 -9.83 -15.87 14.91
CA GLY A 293 -10.78 -15.31 13.96
C GLY A 293 -11.36 -13.98 14.45
N PHE A 294 -11.90 -13.92 15.67
CA PHE A 294 -12.43 -12.69 16.26
C PHE A 294 -11.37 -11.61 16.44
N ALA A 295 -10.16 -11.98 16.88
CA ALA A 295 -9.05 -11.04 17.04
C ALA A 295 -8.64 -10.37 15.72
N LYS A 296 -8.78 -11.08 14.58
CA LYS A 296 -8.40 -10.60 13.25
C LYS A 296 -9.56 -10.09 12.40
N PHE A 297 -10.80 -10.24 12.87
CA PHE A 297 -12.01 -9.99 12.08
C PHE A 297 -12.08 -8.55 11.54
N LEU A 298 -12.02 -7.54 12.41
CA LEU A 298 -12.16 -6.14 12.01
C LEU A 298 -11.04 -5.69 11.09
N GLU A 299 -9.79 -6.00 11.46
CA GLU A 299 -8.61 -5.70 10.64
C GLU A 299 -8.73 -6.30 9.23
N CYS A 300 -9.19 -7.54 9.11
CA CYS A 300 -9.38 -8.18 7.81
C CYS A 300 -10.56 -7.62 7.03
N LEU A 301 -11.65 -7.25 7.72
CA LEU A 301 -12.86 -6.71 7.07
C LEU A 301 -12.61 -5.31 6.50
N ASP A 302 -11.93 -4.45 7.25
CA ASP A 302 -11.54 -3.11 6.80
C ASP A 302 -10.69 -3.22 5.53
N LEU A 303 -9.73 -4.16 5.49
CA LEU A 303 -8.93 -4.40 4.29
C LEU A 303 -9.76 -4.89 3.10
N PHE A 304 -10.77 -5.72 3.36
CA PHE A 304 -11.67 -6.20 2.33
C PHE A 304 -12.51 -5.05 1.75
N PHE A 305 -13.04 -4.17 2.60
CA PHE A 305 -13.77 -2.98 2.18
C PHE A 305 -12.89 -1.98 1.44
N ASP A 306 -11.66 -1.74 1.91
CA ASP A 306 -10.67 -0.92 1.22
C ASP A 306 -10.36 -1.46 -0.18
N MET A 307 -10.26 -2.79 -0.35
CA MET A 307 -10.02 -3.39 -1.67
C MET A 307 -11.15 -3.15 -2.67
N LEU A 308 -12.38 -3.00 -2.17
CA LEU A 308 -13.59 -2.81 -2.97
C LEU A 308 -14.04 -1.34 -3.04
N ASP A 309 -13.22 -0.41 -2.56
CA ASP A 309 -13.53 1.02 -2.48
C ASP A 309 -14.89 1.30 -1.80
N ILE A 310 -15.23 0.54 -0.75
CA ILE A 310 -16.49 0.69 -0.01
C ILE A 310 -16.33 1.83 1.00
N ILE A 311 -16.91 2.99 0.67
CA ILE A 311 -16.74 4.25 1.41
C ILE A 311 -17.59 4.32 2.70
N SER A 312 -18.71 3.58 2.77
CA SER A 312 -19.59 3.55 3.95
C SER A 312 -20.12 2.14 4.22
N ALA A 313 -19.94 1.70 5.47
CA ALA A 313 -20.51 0.49 6.04
C ALA A 313 -21.55 0.82 7.13
N GLU A 314 -22.16 2.01 7.07
CA GLU A 314 -23.22 2.40 8.01
C GLU A 314 -24.36 1.37 7.98
N ASN A 315 -24.78 0.91 9.16
CA ASN A 315 -25.79 -0.14 9.36
C ASN A 315 -25.45 -1.52 8.77
N CYS A 316 -24.16 -1.82 8.54
CA CYS A 316 -23.72 -3.16 8.15
C CYS A 316 -24.09 -4.21 9.21
N ARG A 317 -24.73 -5.30 8.77
CA ARG A 317 -25.04 -6.46 9.61
C ARG A 317 -24.09 -7.60 9.28
N ILE A 318 -23.63 -8.29 10.31
CA ILE A 318 -22.75 -9.43 10.20
C ILE A 318 -23.47 -10.64 10.74
N LYS A 319 -23.47 -11.73 9.96
CA LYS A 319 -23.84 -13.06 10.44
C LYS A 319 -22.62 -13.96 10.38
N ILE A 320 -22.45 -14.80 11.39
CA ILE A 320 -21.41 -15.83 11.44
C ILE A 320 -22.08 -17.20 11.48
N PHE A 321 -21.59 -18.12 10.66
CA PHE A 321 -22.12 -19.46 10.50
C PHE A 321 -21.09 -20.52 10.87
N GLY A 322 -21.58 -21.66 11.34
CA GLY A 322 -20.77 -22.83 11.66
C GLY A 322 -20.50 -23.71 10.44
N SER A 323 -21.34 -23.62 9.41
CA SER A 323 -21.09 -24.28 8.12
C SER A 323 -21.87 -23.68 6.95
N VAL A 324 -21.36 -23.94 5.74
CA VAL A 324 -21.96 -23.58 4.45
C VAL A 324 -21.70 -24.69 3.43
N THR A 325 -22.69 -24.98 2.59
CA THR A 325 -22.54 -25.92 1.48
C THR A 325 -21.96 -25.21 0.26
N LEU A 326 -20.83 -25.70 -0.25
CA LEU A 326 -20.15 -25.19 -1.45
C LEU A 326 -20.82 -25.70 -2.74
N LYS A 327 -20.44 -25.14 -3.89
CA LYS A 327 -20.98 -25.52 -5.22
C LYS A 327 -20.76 -27.01 -5.55
N ASN A 328 -19.66 -27.58 -5.09
CA ASN A 328 -19.34 -29.01 -5.22
C ASN A 328 -20.03 -29.90 -4.17
N ILE A 329 -21.05 -29.38 -3.45
CA ILE A 329 -21.84 -30.06 -2.41
C ILE A 329 -21.04 -30.35 -1.12
N ASN A 330 -19.73 -30.12 -1.13
CA ASN A 330 -18.89 -30.23 0.07
C ASN A 330 -19.28 -29.18 1.10
N ILE A 331 -19.24 -29.56 2.38
CA ILE A 331 -19.67 -28.69 3.47
C ILE A 331 -18.43 -28.09 4.14
N LEU A 332 -18.25 -26.79 3.96
CA LEU A 332 -17.25 -26.00 4.65
C LEU A 332 -17.71 -25.78 6.09
N ARG A 333 -16.87 -26.12 7.07
CA ARG A 333 -17.17 -26.01 8.51
C ARG A 333 -16.16 -25.14 9.23
N ALA A 334 -16.67 -24.31 10.14
CA ALA A 334 -15.91 -23.51 11.10
C ALA A 334 -16.72 -23.40 12.41
N THR A 335 -16.71 -24.45 13.22
CA THR A 335 -17.53 -24.56 14.42
C THR A 335 -16.79 -25.20 15.58
N ASN A 336 -17.13 -24.80 16.81
CA ASN A 336 -16.53 -25.33 18.03
C ASN A 336 -17.13 -26.67 18.47
N LYS A 337 -18.36 -26.99 18.03
CA LYS A 337 -19.13 -28.16 18.48
C LYS A 337 -19.77 -28.86 17.29
N PHE A 338 -19.01 -29.72 16.62
CA PHE A 338 -19.47 -30.70 15.65
C PHE A 338 -19.21 -32.11 16.19
N GLN A 339 -20.25 -32.87 16.49
CA GLN A 339 -20.13 -34.18 17.16
C GLN A 339 -19.26 -34.12 18.43
N ASN A 340 -19.47 -33.10 19.27
CA ASN A 340 -18.71 -32.80 20.49
C ASN A 340 -17.22 -32.49 20.29
N ARG A 341 -16.79 -32.16 19.07
CA ARG A 341 -15.41 -31.73 18.76
C ARG A 341 -15.39 -30.48 17.89
N PRO A 342 -14.34 -29.65 17.98
CA PRO A 342 -14.19 -28.53 17.07
C PRO A 342 -13.85 -29.00 15.66
N TRP A 343 -14.40 -28.33 14.65
CA TRP A 343 -14.13 -28.64 13.24
C TRP A 343 -13.94 -27.35 12.45
N PHE A 344 -12.72 -27.18 11.93
CA PHE A 344 -12.31 -26.07 11.07
C PHE A 344 -11.70 -26.66 9.81
N SER A 345 -12.33 -26.38 8.68
CA SER A 345 -11.94 -26.97 7.40
C SER A 345 -10.67 -26.31 6.87
N ASN A 346 -9.82 -27.11 6.22
CA ASN A 346 -8.75 -26.58 5.39
C ASN A 346 -9.24 -26.56 3.95
N ILE A 347 -8.78 -25.57 3.19
CA ILE A 347 -9.28 -25.29 1.86
C ILE A 347 -8.13 -25.08 0.89
N ALA A 348 -8.38 -25.44 -0.37
CA ALA A 348 -7.55 -25.12 -1.50
C ALA A 348 -8.18 -23.99 -2.31
N ILE A 349 -7.31 -23.11 -2.79
CA ILE A 349 -7.66 -21.93 -3.56
C ILE A 349 -6.68 -21.88 -4.72
N ALA A 350 -7.15 -21.98 -5.96
CA ALA A 350 -6.28 -21.72 -7.11
C ALA A 350 -5.79 -20.27 -7.11
N MET A 351 -4.55 -20.10 -7.54
CA MET A 351 -3.96 -18.82 -7.89
C MET A 351 -4.35 -18.47 -9.33
N ASP A 352 -4.14 -17.21 -9.69
CA ASP A 352 -4.21 -16.77 -11.08
C ASP A 352 -3.04 -17.40 -11.88
N ASP A 353 -3.35 -17.92 -13.08
CA ASP A 353 -2.36 -18.47 -14.02
C ASP A 353 -1.24 -17.46 -14.35
N ALA A 354 -1.56 -16.16 -14.29
CA ALA A 354 -0.57 -15.10 -14.51
C ALA A 354 0.46 -14.96 -13.37
N GLU A 355 0.19 -15.50 -12.18
CA GLU A 355 1.08 -15.44 -11.00
C GLU A 355 1.73 -16.79 -10.66
N LEU A 356 1.41 -17.84 -11.44
CA LEU A 356 1.84 -19.23 -11.22
C LEU A 356 3.37 -19.40 -11.18
N PHE A 357 4.10 -18.53 -11.89
CA PHE A 357 5.56 -18.56 -12.00
C PHE A 357 6.29 -17.68 -10.98
N GLU A 358 5.58 -16.84 -10.21
CA GLU A 358 6.20 -15.94 -9.21
C GLU A 358 6.20 -16.51 -7.77
N TYR A 359 5.61 -17.71 -7.59
CA TYR A 359 5.45 -18.34 -6.29
C TYR A 359 5.70 -19.84 -6.33
N GLN A 360 6.09 -20.40 -5.19
CA GLN A 360 6.11 -21.84 -5.00
C GLN A 360 4.73 -22.30 -4.60
N SER A 361 4.02 -22.89 -5.56
CA SER A 361 2.66 -23.41 -5.39
C SER A 361 2.63 -24.90 -5.65
N ASP A 362 1.53 -25.54 -5.25
CA ASP A 362 1.24 -26.90 -5.69
C ASP A 362 0.44 -26.81 -7.00
N ASN A 363 1.12 -26.67 -8.13
CA ASN A 363 0.50 -26.51 -9.46
C ASN A 363 -0.53 -25.38 -9.54
N GLY A 364 -0.22 -24.22 -8.95
CA GLY A 364 -1.15 -23.09 -8.92
C GLY A 364 -2.06 -23.08 -7.69
N THR A 365 -2.06 -24.10 -6.83
CA THR A 365 -2.93 -24.13 -5.64
C THR A 365 -2.25 -23.58 -4.39
N CYS A 366 -2.98 -22.76 -3.64
CA CYS A 366 -2.65 -22.30 -2.29
C CYS A 366 -3.59 -22.90 -1.25
N TYR A 367 -3.10 -23.02 -0.01
CA TYR A 367 -3.85 -23.64 1.09
C TYR A 367 -4.10 -22.68 2.24
N ALA A 368 -5.28 -22.77 2.85
CA ALA A 368 -5.63 -22.00 4.03
C ALA A 368 -6.50 -22.80 5.00
N GLN A 369 -6.46 -22.45 6.28
CA GLN A 369 -7.36 -22.92 7.31
C GLN A 369 -8.48 -21.91 7.50
N THR A 370 -9.74 -22.35 7.44
CA THR A 370 -10.89 -21.49 7.71
C THR A 370 -11.00 -21.24 9.22
N LEU A 371 -11.17 -19.97 9.60
CA LEU A 371 -11.38 -19.55 11.00
C LEU A 371 -12.84 -19.17 11.27
N LEU A 372 -13.47 -18.44 10.34
CA LEU A 372 -14.87 -18.00 10.46
C LEU A 372 -15.53 -18.03 9.09
N ILE A 373 -16.83 -18.35 9.05
CA ILE A 373 -17.68 -18.23 7.87
C ILE A 373 -18.65 -17.10 8.15
N THR A 374 -18.70 -16.09 7.29
CA THR A 374 -19.49 -14.88 7.54
C THR A 374 -20.26 -14.41 6.32
N GLU A 375 -21.44 -13.87 6.58
CA GLU A 375 -22.22 -13.10 5.62
C GLU A 375 -22.19 -11.64 6.08
N VAL A 376 -21.69 -10.75 5.21
CA VAL A 376 -21.61 -9.31 5.46
C VAL A 376 -22.67 -8.62 4.62
N ILE A 377 -23.66 -8.04 5.29
CA ILE A 377 -24.84 -7.46 4.67
C ILE A 377 -24.73 -5.93 4.75
N LEU A 378 -24.51 -5.31 3.60
CA LEU A 378 -24.56 -3.86 3.44
C LEU A 378 -25.98 -3.43 3.03
N PRO A 379 -26.42 -2.21 3.42
CA PRO A 379 -27.68 -1.66 2.92
C PRO A 379 -27.66 -1.56 1.40
N ASN A 380 -28.75 -1.96 0.75
CA ASN A 380 -28.98 -1.83 -0.69
C ASN A 380 -27.95 -2.53 -1.60
N LYS A 381 -27.21 -3.51 -1.08
CA LYS A 381 -26.29 -4.36 -1.86
C LYS A 381 -26.57 -5.84 -1.59
N SER A 382 -26.14 -6.71 -2.50
CA SER A 382 -26.09 -8.15 -2.24
C SER A 382 -25.15 -8.44 -1.06
N PRO A 383 -25.46 -9.45 -0.24
CA PRO A 383 -24.57 -9.85 0.84
C PRO A 383 -23.24 -10.36 0.28
N PHE A 384 -22.14 -10.08 0.98
CA PHE A 384 -20.86 -10.72 0.71
C PHE A 384 -20.76 -12.01 1.51
N HIS A 385 -20.48 -13.11 0.81
CA HIS A 385 -20.34 -14.43 1.39
C HIS A 385 -18.86 -14.75 1.55
N LEU A 386 -18.32 -14.58 2.76
CA LEU A 386 -16.88 -14.56 3.02
C LEU A 386 -16.45 -15.66 4.00
N ALA A 387 -15.21 -16.11 3.84
CA ALA A 387 -14.50 -16.92 4.81
C ALA A 387 -13.29 -16.13 5.32
N LEU A 388 -13.14 -15.99 6.64
CA LEU A 388 -11.90 -15.53 7.25
C LEU A 388 -10.95 -16.71 7.34
N VAL A 389 -9.76 -16.58 6.76
CA VAL A 389 -8.82 -17.70 6.65
C VAL A 389 -7.45 -17.33 7.19
N GLN A 390 -6.73 -18.33 7.70
CA GLN A 390 -5.31 -18.27 8.01
C GLN A 390 -4.53 -19.07 6.97
N TRP A 391 -3.51 -18.47 6.37
CA TRP A 391 -2.80 -19.12 5.27
C TRP A 391 -1.75 -20.15 5.74
N TYR A 392 -1.55 -21.15 4.89
CA TYR A 392 -0.34 -21.97 4.89
C TYR A 392 0.68 -21.42 3.89
N ASP A 393 1.95 -21.72 4.12
CA ASP A 393 3.05 -21.46 3.19
C ASP A 393 3.95 -22.69 3.11
N PHE A 394 4.69 -22.86 2.01
CA PHE A 394 5.65 -23.96 1.93
C PHE A 394 6.72 -23.82 3.01
N LYS A 395 7.01 -24.92 3.71
CA LYS A 395 8.00 -24.94 4.78
C LYS A 395 9.40 -24.64 4.25
N SER A 396 9.73 -25.22 3.09
CA SER A 396 11.07 -25.18 2.49
C SER A 396 10.98 -24.94 1.00
N LYS A 397 11.79 -23.98 0.51
CA LYS A 397 11.92 -23.72 -0.93
C LYS A 397 12.65 -24.82 -1.68
N LYS A 398 13.60 -25.50 -1.01
CA LYS A 398 14.42 -26.55 -1.61
C LYS A 398 13.73 -27.92 -1.58
N THR A 399 12.92 -28.16 -0.56
CA THR A 399 12.21 -29.44 -0.34
C THR A 399 10.73 -29.18 -0.07
N PRO A 400 9.99 -28.67 -1.09
CA PRO A 400 8.58 -28.32 -0.94
C PRO A 400 7.66 -29.54 -0.80
N PHE A 401 8.10 -30.71 -1.26
CA PHE A 401 7.33 -31.95 -1.18
C PHE A 401 8.10 -33.00 -0.38
N VAL A 402 7.39 -33.72 0.48
CA VAL A 402 7.88 -34.93 1.16
C VAL A 402 6.79 -35.99 1.03
N TYR A 403 7.17 -37.22 0.67
CA TYR A 403 6.22 -38.30 0.35
C TYR A 403 5.20 -37.91 -0.75
N SER A 404 5.62 -37.07 -1.70
CA SER A 404 4.77 -36.48 -2.75
C SER A 404 3.65 -35.57 -2.24
N CYS A 405 3.64 -35.22 -0.95
CA CYS A 405 2.72 -34.28 -0.34
C CYS A 405 3.38 -32.92 -0.14
N PRO A 406 2.69 -31.80 -0.39
CA PRO A 406 3.14 -30.46 0.00
C PRO A 406 3.48 -30.40 1.49
N LEU A 407 4.70 -29.97 1.82
CA LEU A 407 5.16 -29.70 3.17
C LEU A 407 4.93 -28.22 3.50
N LEU A 408 4.01 -27.98 4.42
CA LEU A 408 3.49 -26.66 4.76
C LEU A 408 3.83 -26.24 6.19
N LYS A 409 3.79 -24.93 6.43
CA LYS A 409 3.75 -24.29 7.75
C LYS A 409 2.59 -23.31 7.80
N LEU A 410 1.97 -23.17 8.97
CA LEU A 410 0.97 -22.14 9.19
C LEU A 410 1.66 -20.78 9.33
N VAL A 411 1.14 -19.73 8.69
CA VAL A 411 1.70 -18.37 8.78
C VAL A 411 0.71 -17.42 9.45
N GLU A 412 1.21 -16.35 10.07
CA GLU A 412 0.38 -15.32 10.71
C GLU A 412 -0.18 -14.32 9.69
N ILE A 413 -0.70 -14.83 8.58
CA ILE A 413 -1.34 -14.03 7.53
C ILE A 413 -2.81 -14.41 7.48
N TYR A 414 -3.67 -13.40 7.54
CA TYR A 414 -5.11 -13.55 7.64
C TYR A 414 -5.80 -12.64 6.64
N ASN A 415 -6.81 -13.14 5.96
CA ASN A 415 -7.61 -12.35 5.01
C ASN A 415 -9.04 -12.89 4.95
N PHE A 416 -9.98 -12.03 4.56
CA PHE A 416 -11.24 -12.51 4.00
C PHE A 416 -11.03 -12.91 2.55
N ILE A 417 -11.65 -14.02 2.19
CA ILE A 417 -11.83 -14.47 0.81
C ILE A 417 -13.31 -14.72 0.57
N GLU A 418 -13.75 -14.60 -0.67
CA GLU A 418 -15.09 -15.02 -1.05
C GLU A 418 -15.20 -16.55 -0.99
N ILE A 419 -16.33 -17.06 -0.51
CA ILE A 419 -16.58 -18.50 -0.41
C ILE A 419 -16.54 -19.15 -1.80
N GLU A 420 -16.93 -18.42 -2.84
CA GLU A 420 -16.89 -18.90 -4.22
C GLU A 420 -15.46 -19.10 -4.76
N ALA A 421 -14.46 -18.44 -4.17
CA ALA A 421 -13.06 -18.62 -4.54
C ALA A 421 -12.46 -19.96 -4.05
N ILE A 422 -13.18 -20.69 -3.20
CA ILE A 422 -12.75 -21.98 -2.64
C ILE A 422 -13.01 -23.07 -3.69
N GLU A 423 -11.95 -23.76 -4.12
CA GLU A 423 -12.08 -24.85 -5.09
C GLU A 423 -12.51 -26.15 -4.42
N GLU A 424 -11.79 -26.52 -3.36
CA GLU A 424 -12.03 -27.76 -2.64
C GLU A 424 -11.68 -27.65 -1.16
N ILE A 425 -12.26 -28.56 -0.37
CA ILE A 425 -11.89 -28.79 1.01
C ILE A 425 -10.79 -29.84 1.00
N VAL A 426 -9.66 -29.52 1.61
CA VAL A 426 -8.50 -30.40 1.66
C VAL A 426 -8.25 -30.93 3.06
N HIS A 427 -7.60 -32.08 3.14
CA HIS A 427 -7.20 -32.67 4.41
C HIS A 427 -5.74 -32.35 4.69
N ILE A 428 -5.48 -31.47 5.67
CA ILE A 428 -4.14 -31.07 6.08
C ILE A 428 -3.85 -31.67 7.46
N VAL A 429 -2.79 -32.46 7.55
CA VAL A 429 -2.43 -33.24 8.75
C VAL A 429 -1.16 -32.68 9.36
N PRO A 430 -1.12 -32.42 10.69
CA PRO A 430 0.11 -32.07 11.36
C PRO A 430 1.09 -33.24 11.32
N ARG A 431 2.36 -32.94 11.10
CA ARG A 431 3.44 -33.92 11.19
C ARG A 431 3.70 -34.28 12.65
N PHE A 432 3.78 -35.59 12.95
CA PHE A 432 3.78 -36.10 14.32
C PHE A 432 5.02 -35.72 15.15
N ASP A 433 6.19 -35.67 14.51
CA ASP A 433 7.50 -35.48 15.15
C ASP A 433 7.96 -34.00 15.24
N THR A 434 7.21 -33.07 14.64
CA THR A 434 7.64 -31.68 14.48
C THR A 434 6.51 -30.69 14.77
N LYS A 435 6.83 -29.56 15.40
CA LYS A 435 5.87 -28.46 15.57
C LYS A 435 5.77 -27.63 14.28
N ASP A 436 4.56 -27.16 13.98
CA ASP A 436 4.25 -26.26 12.87
C ASP A 436 4.70 -26.76 11.47
N GLU A 437 4.59 -28.07 11.26
CA GLU A 437 4.74 -28.70 9.95
C GLU A 437 3.50 -29.51 9.63
N TYR A 438 3.04 -29.39 8.39
CA TYR A 438 1.80 -29.98 7.94
C TYR A 438 1.96 -30.58 6.55
N PHE A 439 1.21 -31.64 6.28
CA PHE A 439 1.10 -32.24 4.96
C PHE A 439 -0.29 -32.07 4.41
N VAL A 440 -0.40 -31.64 3.15
CA VAL A 440 -1.64 -31.80 2.41
C VAL A 440 -1.74 -33.26 1.99
N ASN A 441 -2.74 -33.97 2.50
CA ASN A 441 -2.95 -35.36 2.19
C ASN A 441 -3.58 -35.50 0.79
N LYS A 442 -2.79 -35.96 -0.18
CA LYS A 442 -3.23 -36.24 -1.55
C LYS A 442 -3.76 -37.66 -1.77
N PHE A 443 -3.75 -38.51 -0.73
CA PHE A 443 -4.02 -39.94 -0.84
C PHE A 443 -5.35 -40.37 -0.19
N ILE A 444 -6.13 -39.42 0.32
CA ILE A 444 -7.52 -39.69 0.73
C ILE A 444 -8.37 -39.60 -0.54
N PHE A 445 -8.83 -40.76 -0.99
CA PHE A 445 -9.86 -40.92 -2.02
C PHE A 445 -11.25 -40.90 -1.37
#